data_AF-A0A6I9MZY7-F1
#
_entry.id   AF-A0A6I9MZY7-F1
#
_cell.length_a   1.000
_cell.length_b   1.000
_cell.length_c   1.000
_cell.angle_alpha   90.00
_cell.angle_beta   90.00
_cell.angle_gamma   90.00
#
_symmetry.space_group_name_H-M   'P 1'
#
loop_
_entity.id
_entity.type
_entity.pdbx_description
1 polymer ?
#
loop_
_entity_poly.entity_id
_entity_poly.type
_entity_poly.pdbx_seq_one_letter_code
_entity_poly.pdbx_strand_id
1 'polypeptide(L)'
;QFFSDVNICFNVCPLSAAFPQESFNNVKQWLQEIDRYASENVNKLLVGNKCDLTTKKVVDYTIGKEFAENMGIPFVETSAKSATNVDQAFMNMAAEIKKRMGPGATARSSEKSNVKIQSKPVNTSSGGCC
;
A
#
# COMPACT_ATOMS: atom_id res chain seq x y z
N GLN A 1 -9.21 4.71 11.14
CA GLN A 1 -7.75 4.94 11.12
C GLN A 1 -7.05 3.78 10.39
N PHE A 2 -7.21 3.64 9.06
CA PHE A 2 -6.67 2.49 8.32
C PHE A 2 -5.21 2.70 7.84
N PHE A 3 -4.75 3.96 7.75
CA PHE A 3 -3.48 4.32 7.11
C PHE A 3 -2.32 4.57 8.08
N SER A 4 -2.56 4.55 9.39
CA SER A 4 -1.55 4.89 10.40
C SER A 4 -0.39 3.87 10.52
N ASP A 5 -0.60 2.63 10.07
CA ASP A 5 0.44 1.57 10.05
C ASP A 5 0.80 1.12 8.61
N VAL A 6 0.26 1.80 7.60
CA VAL A 6 0.42 1.41 6.20
C VAL A 6 1.69 2.04 5.64
N ASN A 7 2.66 1.21 5.27
CA ASN A 7 3.90 1.65 4.62
C ASN A 7 3.80 1.66 3.09
N ILE A 8 2.76 1.03 2.53
CA ILE A 8 2.55 0.82 1.10
C ILE A 8 1.08 1.02 0.72
N CYS A 9 0.81 1.87 -0.27
CA CYS A 9 -0.50 1.97 -0.91
C CYS A 9 -0.43 1.54 -2.39
N PHE A 10 -1.24 0.55 -2.74
CA PHE A 10 -1.49 0.15 -4.13
C PHE A 10 -2.77 0.80 -4.63
N ASN A 11 -2.67 1.70 -5.61
CA ASN A 11 -3.83 2.24 -6.29
C ASN A 11 -4.08 1.43 -7.56
N VAL A 12 -5.21 0.71 -7.62
CA VAL A 12 -5.50 -0.17 -8.75
C VAL A 12 -6.48 0.51 -9.70
N CYS A 13 -6.04 0.78 -10.93
CA CYS A 13 -6.88 1.34 -12.00
C CYS A 13 -7.13 0.27 -13.08
N PRO A 14 -8.39 -0.09 -13.38
CA PRO A 14 -8.70 -1.01 -14.48
C PRO A 14 -8.46 -0.36 -15.86
N LEU A 15 -7.54 -0.90 -16.66
CA LEU A 15 -7.19 -0.38 -18.00
C LEU A 15 -8.28 -0.60 -19.06
N SER A 16 -9.27 -1.45 -18.74
CA SER A 16 -10.40 -1.80 -19.60
C SER A 16 -11.69 -1.06 -19.25
N ALA A 17 -11.65 -0.06 -18.37
CA ALA A 17 -12.85 0.69 -18.00
C ALA A 17 -13.30 1.58 -19.16
N ALA A 18 -14.59 1.54 -19.50
CA ALA A 18 -15.19 2.39 -20.53
C ALA A 18 -15.01 3.90 -20.24
N PHE A 19 -14.82 4.26 -18.96
CA PHE A 19 -14.55 5.62 -18.49
C PHE A 19 -13.23 5.66 -17.72
N PRO A 20 -12.09 5.70 -18.42
CA PRO A 20 -10.79 5.68 -17.78
C PRO A 20 -10.53 6.96 -16.96
N GLN A 21 -11.05 8.10 -17.43
CA GLN A 21 -10.95 9.38 -16.72
C GLN A 21 -11.59 9.35 -15.32
N GLU A 22 -12.73 8.68 -15.15
CA GLU A 22 -13.36 8.53 -13.83
C GLU A 22 -12.51 7.67 -12.91
N SER A 23 -11.95 6.57 -13.42
CA SER A 23 -11.05 5.71 -12.65
C SER A 23 -9.80 6.47 -12.20
N PHE A 24 -9.22 7.30 -13.09
CA PHE A 24 -8.11 8.17 -12.75
C PHE A 24 -8.48 9.26 -11.74
N ASN A 25 -9.66 9.86 -11.85
CA ASN A 25 -10.14 10.85 -10.88
C ASN A 25 -10.31 10.23 -9.49
N ASN A 26 -10.84 9.02 -9.41
CA ASN A 26 -10.91 8.28 -8.15
C ASN A 26 -9.51 8.08 -7.57
N VAL A 27 -8.53 7.65 -8.38
CA VAL A 27 -7.14 7.51 -7.93
C VAL A 27 -6.58 8.82 -7.37
N LYS A 28 -6.87 9.98 -7.97
CA LYS A 28 -6.45 11.28 -7.42
C LYS A 28 -7.03 11.51 -6.03
N GLN A 29 -8.32 11.21 -5.85
CA GLN A 29 -8.97 11.36 -4.56
C GLN A 29 -8.36 10.41 -3.51
N TRP A 30 -8.11 9.15 -3.88
CA TRP A 30 -7.41 8.19 -3.01
C TRP A 30 -6.02 8.67 -2.62
N LEU A 31 -5.25 9.23 -3.56
CA LEU A 31 -3.93 9.81 -3.27
C LEU A 31 -4.03 10.99 -2.28
N GLN A 32 -5.02 11.87 -2.42
CA GLN A 32 -5.26 12.97 -1.49
C GLN A 32 -5.63 12.48 -0.09
N GLU A 33 -6.43 11.41 0.01
CA GLU A 33 -6.77 10.79 1.29
C GLU A 33 -5.52 10.17 1.94
N ILE A 34 -4.67 9.50 1.15
CA ILE A 34 -3.39 8.98 1.62
C ILE A 34 -2.50 10.12 2.10
N ASP A 35 -2.36 11.21 1.36
CA ASP A 35 -1.55 12.37 1.78
C ASP A 35 -2.08 13.04 3.05
N ARG A 36 -3.39 12.98 3.28
CA ARG A 36 -4.02 13.57 4.47
C ARG A 36 -3.89 12.71 5.73
N TYR A 37 -3.85 11.38 5.58
CA TYR A 37 -3.96 10.45 6.71
C TYR A 37 -2.75 9.54 6.92
N ALA A 38 -1.92 9.34 5.89
CA ALA A 38 -0.71 8.54 5.98
C ALA A 38 0.48 9.40 6.40
N SER A 39 1.52 8.74 6.90
CA SER A 39 2.79 9.41 7.16
C SER A 39 3.45 9.84 5.85
N GLU A 40 4.21 10.94 5.87
CA GLU A 40 4.95 11.48 4.70
C GLU A 40 5.85 10.44 4.00
N ASN A 41 6.23 9.37 4.72
CA ASN A 41 7.10 8.31 4.25
C ASN A 41 6.38 7.13 3.56
N VAL A 42 5.07 7.21 3.33
CA VAL A 42 4.35 6.11 2.68
C VAL A 42 4.80 5.94 1.22
N ASN A 43 5.10 4.70 0.83
CA ASN A 43 5.42 4.40 -0.56
C ASN A 43 4.12 4.19 -1.34
N LYS A 44 3.97 4.91 -2.45
CA LYS A 44 2.77 4.87 -3.30
C LYS A 44 3.15 4.21 -4.62
N LEU A 45 2.28 3.33 -5.14
CA LEU A 45 2.43 2.72 -6.47
C LEU A 45 1.08 2.72 -7.19
N LEU A 46 1.10 3.19 -8.44
CA LEU A 46 -0.03 3.04 -9.34
C LEU A 46 0.06 1.72 -10.11
N VAL A 47 -1.01 0.94 -10.03
CA VAL A 47 -1.12 -0.37 -10.66
C VAL A 47 -2.23 -0.34 -11.72
N GLY A 48 -1.84 -0.42 -12.99
CA GLY A 48 -2.77 -0.59 -14.11
C GLY A 48 -3.19 -2.05 -14.24
N ASN A 49 -4.33 -2.46 -13.66
CA ASN A 49 -4.77 -3.85 -13.71
C ASN A 49 -5.52 -4.16 -15.01
N LYS A 50 -5.59 -5.46 -15.36
CA LYS A 50 -6.24 -6.01 -16.55
C LYS A 50 -5.51 -5.71 -17.87
N CYS A 51 -4.19 -5.70 -17.85
CA CYS A 51 -3.38 -5.50 -19.06
C CYS A 51 -3.54 -6.63 -20.11
N ASP A 52 -4.10 -7.79 -19.72
CA ASP A 52 -4.41 -8.93 -20.60
C ASP A 52 -5.53 -8.62 -21.62
N LEU A 53 -6.39 -7.66 -21.33
CA LEU A 53 -7.50 -7.27 -22.20
C LEU A 53 -7.04 -6.26 -23.27
N THR A 54 -6.03 -6.59 -24.06
CA THR A 54 -5.47 -5.72 -25.11
C THR A 54 -6.54 -5.24 -26.12
N THR A 55 -7.51 -6.07 -26.46
CA THR A 55 -8.63 -5.72 -27.36
C THR A 55 -9.70 -4.83 -26.73
N LYS A 56 -9.77 -4.74 -25.39
CA LYS A 56 -10.67 -3.84 -24.65
C LYS A 56 -9.89 -2.79 -23.87
N LYS A 57 -8.61 -2.62 -24.17
CA LYS A 57 -7.73 -1.66 -23.52
C LYS A 57 -8.13 -0.28 -24.02
N VAL A 58 -8.63 0.56 -23.12
CA VAL A 58 -9.07 1.93 -23.41
C VAL A 58 -8.05 2.95 -22.91
N VAL A 59 -7.07 2.49 -22.13
CA VAL A 59 -5.98 3.27 -21.57
C VAL A 59 -4.68 2.70 -22.07
N ASP A 60 -3.94 3.46 -22.88
CA ASP A 60 -2.59 3.10 -23.26
C ASP A 60 -1.60 3.20 -22.08
N TYR A 61 -0.54 2.41 -22.17
CA TYR A 61 0.52 2.42 -21.16
C TYR A 61 1.11 3.83 -20.98
N THR A 62 1.26 4.58 -22.07
CA THR A 62 1.77 5.95 -22.08
C THR A 62 0.91 6.91 -21.25
N ILE A 63 -0.42 6.84 -21.38
CA ILE A 63 -1.36 7.68 -20.64
C ILE A 63 -1.28 7.36 -19.14
N GLY A 64 -1.28 6.08 -18.78
CA GLY A 64 -1.16 5.65 -17.38
C GLY A 64 0.18 6.06 -16.76
N LYS A 65 1.26 5.95 -17.54
CA LYS A 65 2.60 6.35 -17.13
C LYS A 65 2.71 7.86 -16.93
N GLU A 66 2.24 8.67 -17.88
CA GLU A 66 2.25 10.13 -17.78
C GLU A 66 1.42 10.61 -16.58
N PHE A 67 0.26 9.98 -16.34
CA PHE A 67 -0.54 10.26 -15.16
C PHE A 67 0.23 9.99 -13.85
N ALA A 68 0.97 8.88 -13.78
CA ALA A 68 1.76 8.53 -12.61
C ALA A 68 2.97 9.44 -12.43
N GLU A 69 3.66 9.80 -13.51
CA GLU A 69 4.77 10.76 -13.51
C GLU A 69 4.32 12.14 -13.02
N ASN A 70 3.16 12.63 -13.47
CA ASN A 70 2.55 13.87 -13.00
C ASN A 70 2.22 13.84 -11.49
N MET A 71 1.96 12.66 -10.95
CA MET A 71 1.67 12.44 -9.52
C MET A 71 2.95 12.13 -8.71
N GLY A 72 4.10 11.98 -9.37
CA GLY A 72 5.37 11.60 -8.74
C GLY A 72 5.38 10.18 -8.17
N ILE A 73 4.56 9.26 -8.71
CA ILE A 73 4.48 7.87 -8.25
C ILE A 73 4.88 6.90 -9.37
N PRO A 74 5.46 5.72 -9.05
CA PRO A 74 5.77 4.72 -10.04
C PRO A 74 4.49 4.09 -10.62
N PHE A 75 4.58 3.55 -11.84
CA PHE A 75 3.49 2.87 -12.53
C PHE A 75 3.90 1.48 -12.99
N VAL A 76 3.05 0.48 -12.74
CA VAL A 76 3.22 -0.89 -13.25
C VAL A 76 1.88 -1.40 -13.77
N GLU A 77 1.86 -1.93 -14.99
CA GLU A 77 0.70 -2.67 -15.49
C GLU A 77 0.77 -4.11 -15.01
N THR A 78 -0.32 -4.62 -14.45
CA THR A 78 -0.46 -6.00 -13.98
C THR A 78 -1.69 -6.68 -14.57
N SER A 79 -1.66 -8.00 -14.60
CA SER A 79 -2.84 -8.82 -14.85
C SER A 79 -3.01 -9.78 -13.68
N ALA A 80 -4.01 -9.52 -12.83
CA ALA A 80 -4.38 -10.47 -11.79
C ALA A 80 -4.82 -11.83 -12.37
N LYS A 81 -5.36 -11.84 -13.60
CA LYS A 81 -5.80 -13.05 -14.29
C LYS A 81 -4.63 -13.92 -14.76
N SER A 82 -3.59 -13.30 -15.31
CA SER A 82 -2.43 -14.00 -15.87
C SER A 82 -1.21 -13.97 -14.94
N ALA A 83 -1.38 -13.48 -13.70
CA ALA A 83 -0.33 -13.19 -12.73
C ALA A 83 0.82 -12.32 -13.28
N THR A 84 0.61 -11.61 -14.38
CA THR A 84 1.66 -10.84 -15.06
C THR A 84 2.01 -9.60 -14.24
N ASN A 85 3.30 -9.40 -14.01
CA ASN A 85 3.88 -8.26 -13.28
C ASN A 85 3.40 -8.05 -11.84
N VAL A 86 2.63 -8.99 -11.27
CA VAL A 86 2.19 -8.90 -9.87
C VAL A 86 3.40 -8.99 -8.95
N ASP A 87 4.26 -10.00 -9.13
CA ASP A 87 5.49 -10.16 -8.36
C ASP A 87 6.43 -8.97 -8.52
N GLN A 88 6.57 -8.44 -9.74
CA GLN A 88 7.40 -7.27 -10.00
C GLN A 88 6.89 -6.02 -9.27
N ALA A 89 5.57 -5.82 -9.21
CA ALA A 89 4.98 -4.71 -8.48
C ALA A 89 5.29 -4.78 -6.98
N PHE A 90 5.19 -5.98 -6.39
CA PHE A 90 5.55 -6.20 -4.99
C PHE A 90 7.05 -6.05 -4.74
N MET A 91 7.90 -6.63 -5.59
CA MET A 91 9.36 -6.56 -5.46
C MET A 91 9.88 -5.13 -5.60
N ASN A 92 9.34 -4.33 -6.53
CA ASN A 92 9.71 -2.93 -6.69
C ASN A 92 9.41 -2.12 -5.42
N MET A 93 8.25 -2.36 -4.78
CA MET A 93 7.89 -1.68 -3.54
C MET A 93 8.75 -2.13 -2.36
N ALA A 94 9.02 -3.44 -2.26
CA ALA A 94 9.90 -3.97 -1.23
C ALA A 94 11.33 -3.43 -1.36
N ALA A 95 11.84 -3.31 -2.59
CA ALA A 95 13.15 -2.72 -2.87
C ALA A 95 13.21 -1.24 -2.50
N GLU A 96 12.16 -0.47 -2.79
CA GLU A 96 12.09 0.95 -2.45
C GLU A 96 12.04 1.16 -0.93
N ILE A 97 11.26 0.35 -0.20
CA ILE A 97 11.28 0.36 1.27
C ILE A 97 12.67 0.02 1.79
N LYS A 98 13.30 -1.04 1.29
CA LYS A 98 14.64 -1.45 1.70
C LYS A 98 15.67 -0.34 1.46
N LYS A 99 15.58 0.35 0.33
CA LYS A 99 16.46 1.48 -0.02
C LYS A 99 16.28 2.65 0.96
N ARG A 100 15.03 2.99 1.30
CA ARG A 100 14.71 4.06 2.26
C ARG A 100 15.11 3.72 3.69
N MET A 101 15.02 2.45 4.07
CA MET A 101 15.39 1.96 5.40
C MET A 101 16.91 1.95 5.66
N GLY A 102 17.75 2.10 4.62
CA GLY A 102 19.20 2.09 4.74
C GLY A 102 19.77 0.77 5.30
N PRO A 103 21.11 0.59 5.35
CA PRO A 103 21.72 -0.61 5.94
C PRO A 103 21.52 -0.76 7.47
N GLY A 104 20.74 0.12 8.13
CA GLY A 104 20.62 0.19 9.59
C GLY A 104 19.29 -0.27 10.19
N ALA A 105 18.25 -0.56 9.39
CA ALA A 105 16.93 -0.92 9.93
C ALA A 105 16.64 -2.43 9.97
N THR A 106 17.46 -3.27 9.35
CA THR A 106 17.29 -4.74 9.40
C THR A 106 17.70 -5.37 10.73
N ALA A 107 18.04 -4.57 11.74
CA ALA A 107 18.42 -5.04 13.08
C ALA A 107 17.62 -4.38 14.21
N ARG A 108 16.41 -3.89 13.94
CA ARG A 108 15.43 -3.71 15.01
C ARG A 108 14.26 -4.62 14.69
N SER A 109 14.38 -5.88 15.13
CA SER A 109 13.23 -6.53 15.75
C SER A 109 12.60 -5.46 16.64
N SER A 110 11.54 -4.83 16.16
CA SER A 110 10.53 -4.28 17.03
C SER A 110 9.93 -5.50 17.71
N GLU A 111 10.66 -5.95 18.73
CA GLU A 111 10.14 -6.58 19.91
C GLU A 111 9.07 -5.59 20.39
N LYS A 112 7.88 -5.67 19.77
CA LYS A 112 6.66 -5.16 20.37
C LYS A 112 6.70 -5.80 21.72
N SER A 113 7.01 -5.00 22.74
CA SER A 113 7.04 -5.41 24.13
C SER A 113 5.66 -6.01 24.41
N ASN A 114 5.56 -7.31 24.21
CA ASN A 114 4.38 -8.08 24.52
C ASN A 114 4.33 -7.97 26.04
N VAL A 115 3.45 -7.11 26.53
CA VAL A 115 3.21 -6.96 27.96
C VAL A 115 2.69 -8.31 28.40
N LYS A 116 3.61 -9.15 28.88
CA LYS A 116 3.30 -10.46 29.44
C LYS A 116 2.60 -10.18 30.76
N ILE A 117 1.29 -9.95 30.70
CA ILE A 117 0.42 -9.85 31.86
C ILE A 117 0.45 -11.24 32.51
N GLN A 118 1.39 -11.44 33.44
CA GLN A 118 1.35 -12.57 34.35
C GLN A 118 0.23 -12.25 35.35
N SER A 119 -0.99 -12.68 35.03
CA SER A 119 -2.05 -12.78 36.00
C SER A 119 -1.64 -13.81 37.04
N LYS A 120 -1.09 -13.35 38.17
CA LYS A 120 -1.18 -14.13 39.40
C LYS A 120 -2.67 -14.21 39.75
N PRO A 121 -3.23 -15.41 40.00
CA PRO A 121 -4.60 -15.49 40.47
C PRO A 121 -4.70 -14.73 41.79
N VAL A 122 -5.59 -13.73 41.84
CA VAL A 122 -5.95 -13.07 43.09
C VAL A 122 -6.60 -14.15 43.94
N ASN A 123 -5.91 -14.54 45.00
CA ASN A 123 -6.49 -15.41 46.01
C ASN A 123 -7.43 -14.52 46.83
N THR A 124 -8.73 -14.60 46.53
CA THR A 124 -9.77 -13.92 47.28
C THR A 124 -9.76 -14.40 48.73
N SER A 125 -9.04 -13.68 49.57
CA SER A 125 -9.07 -13.81 51.02
C SER A 125 -9.46 -12.44 51.58
N SER A 126 -10.74 -12.30 51.87
CA SER A 126 -11.33 -11.49 52.95
C SER A 126 -10.57 -10.23 53.42
N GLY A 127 -11.16 -9.06 53.14
CA GLY A 127 -11.22 -7.94 54.07
C GLY A 127 -10.26 -6.76 53.83
N GLY A 128 -10.82 -5.56 53.71
CA GLY A 128 -10.08 -4.30 53.91
C GLY A 128 -10.40 -3.25 52.85
N CYS A 129 -11.07 -2.18 53.29
CA CYS A 129 -11.41 -0.97 52.53
C CYS A 129 -10.21 0.00 52.48
N CYS A 130 -10.00 0.67 51.35
CA CYS A 130 -9.43 2.03 51.24
C CYS A 130 -9.66 2.62 49.85
#